data_AF-A0A1U9NNP0-F1
#
_entry.id   AF-A0A1U9NNP0-F1
#
_cell.length_a   1.000
_cell.length_b   1.000
_cell.length_c   1.000
_cell.angle_alpha   90.00
_cell.angle_beta   90.00
_cell.angle_gamma   90.00
#
_symmetry.space_group_name_H-M   'P 1'
#
loop_
_entity.id
_entity.type
_entity.pdbx_description
1 polymer ?
#
loop_
_entity_poly.entity_id
_entity_poly.type
_entity_poly.pdbx_seq_one_letter_code
_entity_poly.pdbx_strand_id
1 'polypeptide(L)' 'MSENTKAAQITKAGWIDKHARSILMLWAGMQSPLDVDPNYLQHIKEELESCFEDPLKRSLIETSYPAD' A
#
# COMPACT_ATOMS: atom_id res chain seq x y z
N MET A 1 30.96 6.54 -14.86
CA MET A 1 30.07 5.85 -13.91
C MET A 1 29.11 6.90 -13.39
N SER A 2 27.92 6.98 -13.97
CA SER A 2 26.87 7.89 -13.51
C SER A 2 25.86 7.02 -12.79
N GLU A 3 26.02 6.89 -11.48
CA GLU A 3 24.96 6.45 -10.57
C GLU A 3 23.85 7.52 -10.62
N ASN A 4 23.04 7.45 -11.67
CA ASN A 4 21.93 8.37 -11.87
C ASN A 4 20.76 7.82 -11.07
N THR A 5 20.81 8.05 -9.76
CA THR A 5 19.78 7.75 -8.77
C THR A 5 18.52 8.54 -9.08
N LYS A 6 17.75 8.12 -10.10
CA LYS A 6 16.32 8.42 -10.16
C LYS A 6 15.63 7.45 -9.23
N ALA A 7 15.72 7.72 -7.92
CA ALA A 7 14.67 7.29 -7.02
C ALA A 7 13.39 7.91 -7.59
N ALA A 8 12.60 7.11 -8.31
CA ALA A 8 11.31 7.56 -8.81
C ALA A 8 10.55 8.07 -7.59
N GLN A 9 10.32 9.38 -7.50
CA GLN A 9 9.50 9.94 -6.43
C GLN A 9 8.14 9.26 -6.54
N ILE A 10 7.88 8.31 -5.65
CA ILE A 10 6.59 7.63 -5.58
C ILE A 10 5.56 8.72 -5.31
N THR A 11 4.64 8.91 -6.25
CA THR A 11 3.52 9.83 -6.09
C THR A 11 2.59 9.28 -4.99
N LYS A 12 1.89 10.17 -4.26
CA LYS A 12 0.90 9.76 -3.25
C LYS A 12 -0.08 8.70 -3.80
N ALA A 13 -0.63 8.96 -4.97
CA ALA A 13 -1.53 8.02 -5.65
C ALA A 13 -0.86 6.67 -5.96
N GLY A 14 0.39 6.69 -6.44
CA GLY A 14 1.16 5.47 -6.70
C GLY A 14 1.44 4.68 -5.42
N TRP A 15 1.78 5.36 -4.32
CA TRP A 15 1.99 4.74 -3.01
C TRP A 15 0.71 4.05 -2.52
N ILE A 16 -0.41 4.77 -2.55
CA ILE A 16 -1.71 4.27 -2.10
C ILE A 16 -2.14 3.06 -2.91
N ASP A 17 -2.11 3.14 -4.24
CA ASP A 17 -2.53 2.03 -5.10
C ASP A 17 -1.66 0.79 -4.89
N LYS A 18 -0.36 1.00 -4.68
CA LYS A 18 0.60 -0.07 -4.46
C LYS A 18 0.32 -0.80 -3.15
N HIS A 19 0.28 -0.08 -2.03
CA HIS A 19 0.08 -0.68 -0.72
C HIS A 19 -1.34 -1.20 -0.51
N ALA A 20 -2.37 -0.55 -1.09
CA ALA A 20 -3.74 -1.06 -1.02
C ALA A 20 -3.89 -2.45 -1.65
N ARG A 21 -3.23 -2.68 -2.79
CA ARG A 21 -3.21 -3.99 -3.45
C ARG A 21 -2.44 -5.02 -2.64
N SER A 22 -1.29 -4.67 -2.06
CA SER A 22 -0.52 -5.57 -1.20
C SER A 22 -1.30 -6.00 0.04
N ILE A 23 -1.96 -5.06 0.72
CA ILE A 23 -2.83 -5.34 1.87
C ILE A 23 -3.97 -6.28 1.46
N LEU A 24 -4.66 -5.97 0.35
CA LEU A 24 -5.77 -6.78 -0.13
C LEU A 24 -5.33 -8.21 -0.48
N MET A 25 -4.19 -8.37 -1.16
CA MET A 25 -3.65 -9.69 -1.49
C MET A 25 -3.27 -10.49 -0.25
N LEU A 26 -2.68 -9.84 0.77
CA LEU A 26 -2.36 -10.48 2.05
C LEU A 26 -3.64 -10.98 2.73
N TRP A 27 -4.69 -10.16 2.77
CA TRP A 27 -5.97 -10.50 3.38
C TRP A 27 -6.71 -11.59 2.61
N ALA A 28 -6.68 -11.56 1.27
CA ALA A 28 -7.25 -12.61 0.43
C ALA A 28 -6.45 -13.94 0.55
N GLY A 29 -5.15 -13.87 0.81
CA GLY A 29 -4.28 -15.03 0.99
C GLY A 29 -4.37 -15.68 2.38
N MET A 30 -4.82 -14.93 3.40
CA MET A 30 -5.22 -15.53 4.67
C MET A 30 -6.48 -16.35 4.41
N GLN A 31 -6.48 -17.63 4.81
CA GLN A 31 -7.56 -18.60 4.57
C GLN A 31 -8.88 -18.19 5.24
N SER A 32 -9.52 -17.16 4.71
CA SER A 32 -10.84 -16.71 5.09
C SER A 32 -11.86 -17.56 4.36
N PRO A 33 -12.85 -18.16 5.04
CA PRO A 33 -13.97 -18.83 4.39
C PRO A 33 -14.92 -17.85 3.67
N LEU A 34 -14.64 -16.55 3.75
CA LEU A 34 -15.40 -15.46 3.15
C LEU A 34 -14.52 -14.73 2.13
N ASP A 35 -15.05 -14.54 0.91
CA ASP A 35 -14.44 -13.67 -0.10
C ASP A 35 -14.30 -12.24 0.44
N VAL A 36 -13.28 -11.53 -0.06
CA VAL A 36 -13.11 -10.10 0.25
C VAL A 36 -14.08 -9.29 -0.61
N ASP A 37 -14.81 -8.35 0.01
CA ASP A 37 -15.72 -7.46 -0.71
C ASP A 37 -14.96 -6.72 -1.83
N PRO A 38 -15.46 -6.71 -3.09
CA PRO A 38 -14.80 -6.04 -4.20
C PRO A 38 -14.60 -4.53 -3.98
N ASN A 39 -15.40 -3.90 -3.13
CA ASN A 39 -15.27 -2.49 -2.76
C ASN A 39 -14.29 -2.26 -1.61
N TYR A 40 -13.81 -3.31 -0.95
CA TYR A 40 -12.92 -3.17 0.20
C TYR A 40 -11.58 -2.53 -0.16
N LEU A 41 -11.14 -2.69 -1.41
CA LEU A 41 -9.98 -1.98 -1.94
C LEU A 41 -10.13 -0.46 -1.82
N GLN A 42 -11.33 0.08 -2.05
CA GLN A 42 -11.59 1.52 -1.97
C GLN A 42 -11.44 2.02 -0.53
N HIS A 43 -11.95 1.26 0.44
CA HIS A 43 -11.80 1.59 1.87
C HIS A 43 -10.33 1.60 2.30
N ILE A 44 -9.54 0.62 1.86
CA ILE A 44 -8.10 0.60 2.15
C ILE A 44 -7.42 1.85 1.57
N LYS A 45 -7.78 2.27 0.34
CA LYS A 45 -7.21 3.47 -0.28
C LYS A 45 -7.51 4.73 0.51
N GLU A 46 -8.76 4.90 0.97
CA GLU A 46 -9.20 6.04 1.79
C GLU A 46 -8.42 6.12 3.11
N GLU A 47 -8.20 4.98 3.77
CA GLU A 47 -7.40 4.95 5.00
C GLU A 47 -5.93 5.33 4.74
N LEU A 48 -5.35 4.80 3.65
CA LEU A 48 -3.97 5.07 3.25
C LEU A 48 -3.72 6.53 2.89
N GLU A 49 -4.73 7.28 2.43
CA GLU A 49 -4.59 8.72 2.19
C GLU A 49 -4.15 9.49 3.44
N SER A 50 -4.67 9.10 4.61
CA SER A 50 -4.33 9.69 5.90
C SER A 50 -2.97 9.21 6.43
N CYS A 51 -2.56 8.00 6.07
CA CYS A 51 -1.28 7.41 6.46
C CYS A 51 -0.11 7.99 5.69
N PHE A 52 -0.31 8.41 4.43
CA PHE A 52 0.77 8.96 3.60
C PHE A 52 1.35 10.28 4.15
N GLU A 53 0.50 11.12 4.73
CA GLU A 53 0.89 12.44 5.28
C GLU A 53 1.62 12.35 6.63
N ASP A 54 1.48 11.22 7.34
CA ASP A 54 2.13 10.97 8.62
C ASP A 54 3.36 10.08 8.41
N PRO A 55 4.60 10.58 8.60
CA PRO A 55 5.81 9.82 8.34
C PRO A 55 5.91 8.51 9.14
N LEU A 56 5.36 8.47 10.36
CA LEU A 56 5.41 7.27 11.20
C LEU A 56 4.42 6.23 10.69
N LYS A 57 3.20 6.63 10.35
CA LYS A 57 2.21 5.72 9.76
C LYS A 57 2.66 5.21 8.40
N ARG A 58 3.21 6.09 7.57
CA ARG A 58 3.76 5.73 6.26
C ARG A 58 4.86 4.67 6.40
N SER A 59 5.83 4.90 7.28
CA SER A 59 6.92 3.96 7.53
C SER A 59 6.42 2.62 8.05
N LEU A 60 5.41 2.64 8.93
CA LEU A 60 4.76 1.43 9.41
C LEU A 60 4.12 0.64 8.25
N ILE A 61 3.34 1.28 7.39
CA ILE A 61 2.72 0.62 6.23
C ILE A 61 3.78 0.04 5.29
N GLU A 62 4.83 0.79 4.98
CA GLU A 62 5.93 0.35 4.11
C GLU A 62 6.65 -0.89 4.67
N THR A 63 6.77 -0.98 6.00
CA THR A 63 7.41 -2.11 6.70
C THR A 63 6.49 -3.32 6.82
N SER A 64 5.20 -3.11 7.14
CA SER A 64 4.23 -4.18 7.40
C SER A 64 3.67 -4.80 6.12
N TYR A 65 3.62 -4.02 5.03
CA TYR A 65 3.05 -4.43 3.75
C TYR A 65 4.04 -4.14 2.63
N PRO A 66 5.15 -4.89 2.56
CA PRO A 66 6.12 -4.74 1.48
C PRO A 66 5.40 -4.97 0.16
N ALA A 67 5.51 -3.97 -0.70
CA ALA A 67 4.89 -4.03 -1.99
C ALA A 67 5.95 -4.43 -3.01
N ASP A 68 5.99 -5.72 -3.32
CA ASP A 68 6.81 -6.29 -4.38
C ASP A 68 6.28 -5.91 -5.78
#